data_AF-D3SDB4-F1
#
_entry.id   AF-D3SDB4-F1
#
_cell.length_a   1.000
_cell.length_b   1.000
_cell.length_c   1.000
_cell.angle_alpha   90.00
_cell.angle_beta   90.00
_cell.angle_gamma   90.00
#
_symmetry.space_group_name_H-M   'P 1'
#
loop_
_entity.id
_entity.type
_entity.pdbx_description
1 polymer ?
#
loop_
_entity_poly.entity_id
_entity_poly.type
_entity_poly.pdbx_seq_one_letter_code
_entity_poly.pdbx_strand_id
1 'polypeptide(L)'
;MMTIRTRNTLRSALAALLLAFAAPLMAHEGEMGQVPEDGSTVQGTPEEIGIHFDGAMRITQFDVIGPQGRVSLENEPGSDPTEEYHVKPAGSMEPGNYEVRWRGLARDGHMMSGTFRFTVED
;
A
#
# COMPACT_ATOMS: atom_id res chain seq x y z
N MET A 1 34.15 53.19 -12.45
CA MET A 1 33.26 53.01 -11.28
C MET A 1 32.75 51.57 -11.34
N MET A 2 33.33 50.72 -10.50
CA MET A 2 33.22 49.26 -10.52
C MET A 2 32.15 48.80 -9.50
N THR A 3 31.73 47.55 -9.64
CA THR A 3 31.08 46.67 -8.65
C THR A 3 29.57 46.75 -8.39
N ILE A 4 28.72 46.30 -9.32
CA ILE A 4 27.45 45.61 -8.98
C ILE A 4 27.09 44.54 -10.04
N ARG A 5 27.88 43.47 -10.18
CA ARG A 5 27.41 42.26 -10.90
C ARG A 5 27.85 40.95 -10.23
N THR A 6 28.94 40.98 -9.47
CA THR A 6 29.57 39.80 -8.85
C THR A 6 28.78 39.18 -7.69
N ARG A 7 27.91 39.94 -7.00
CA ARG A 7 27.11 39.40 -5.88
C ARG A 7 25.94 38.53 -6.35
N ASN A 8 25.44 38.73 -7.57
CA ASN A 8 24.30 37.99 -8.09
C ASN A 8 24.74 36.63 -8.64
N THR A 9 25.90 36.56 -9.29
CA THR A 9 26.42 35.30 -9.87
C THR A 9 26.78 34.28 -8.79
N LEU A 10 27.33 34.71 -7.65
CA LEU A 10 27.65 33.82 -6.54
C LEU A 10 26.39 33.21 -5.89
N ARG A 11 25.31 34.00 -5.80
CA ARG A 11 24.00 33.52 -5.32
C ARG A 11 23.37 32.54 -6.30
N SER A 12 23.45 32.83 -7.60
CA SER A 12 22.95 31.94 -8.65
C SER A 12 23.71 30.61 -8.69
N ALA A 13 25.04 30.64 -8.54
CA ALA A 13 25.88 29.44 -8.51
C ALA A 13 25.59 28.57 -7.26
N LEU A 14 25.42 29.19 -6.10
CA LEU A 14 25.07 28.47 -4.87
C LEU A 14 23.66 27.87 -4.95
N ALA A 15 22.69 28.57 -5.52
CA ALA A 15 21.34 28.05 -5.74
C ALA A 15 21.33 26.86 -6.70
N ALA A 16 22.08 26.93 -7.80
CA ALA A 16 22.24 25.83 -8.75
C ALA A 16 22.90 24.60 -8.11
N LEU A 17 23.89 24.81 -7.24
CA LEU A 17 24.55 23.73 -6.50
C LEU A 17 23.59 23.06 -5.51
N LEU A 18 22.76 23.84 -4.79
CA LEU A 18 21.78 23.29 -3.85
C LEU A 18 20.69 22.47 -4.56
N LEU A 19 20.24 22.92 -5.74
CA LEU A 19 19.28 22.18 -6.57
C LEU A 19 19.87 20.88 -7.13
N ALA A 20 21.18 20.84 -7.41
CA ALA A 20 21.86 19.64 -7.89
C ALA A 20 22.02 18.55 -6.80
N PHE A 21 21.90 18.92 -5.52
CA PHE A 21 21.93 18.00 -4.38
C PHE A 21 20.54 17.67 -3.81
N ALA A 22 19.47 18.12 -4.47
CA ALA A 22 18.11 17.69 -4.12
C ALA A 22 17.93 16.22 -4.52
N ALA A 23 18.21 15.31 -3.60
CA ALA A 23 17.87 13.90 -3.76
C ALA A 23 16.34 13.76 -3.75
N PRO A 24 15.73 12.94 -4.63
CA PRO A 24 14.34 12.57 -4.48
C PRO A 24 14.19 11.85 -3.15
N LEU A 25 13.38 12.40 -2.24
CA LEU A 25 12.88 11.65 -1.10
C LEU A 25 11.87 10.65 -1.66
N MET A 26 12.33 9.44 -1.97
CA MET A 26 11.42 8.32 -2.22
C MET A 26 10.80 7.96 -0.86
N ALA A 27 9.64 8.53 -0.57
CA ALA A 27 8.77 8.01 0.48
C ALA A 27 8.24 6.67 -0.04
N HIS A 28 8.92 5.60 0.35
CA HIS A 28 8.73 4.26 -0.17
C HIS A 28 8.35 3.35 0.98
N GLU A 29 7.11 3.40 1.43
CA GLU A 29 6.60 2.44 2.42
C GLU A 29 5.12 2.33 2.15
N GLY A 30 4.60 1.13 1.89
CA GLY A 30 3.15 0.97 1.81
C GLY A 30 2.64 -0.43 1.57
N GLU A 31 3.26 -1.18 0.66
CA GLU A 31 2.79 -2.51 0.25
C GLU A 31 3.91 -3.20 -0.56
N MET A 32 4.27 -4.43 -0.17
CA MET A 32 5.34 -5.22 -0.79
C MET A 32 4.80 -6.39 -1.61
N GLY A 33 3.61 -6.91 -1.26
CA GLY A 33 2.96 -7.97 -2.00
C GLY A 33 1.56 -8.28 -1.49
N GLN A 34 0.77 -8.95 -2.33
CA GLN A 34 -0.60 -9.38 -2.01
C GLN A 34 -0.74 -10.87 -2.26
N VAL A 35 -1.64 -11.49 -1.50
CA VAL A 35 -2.12 -12.85 -1.74
C VAL A 35 -3.64 -12.80 -1.80
N PRO A 36 -4.29 -13.25 -2.88
CA PRO A 36 -3.72 -13.42 -4.22
C PRO A 36 -3.06 -12.13 -4.76
N GLU A 37 -2.17 -12.25 -5.73
CA GLU A 37 -1.52 -11.08 -6.38
C GLU A 37 -2.57 -10.18 -7.06
N ASP A 38 -2.36 -8.86 -7.09
CA ASP A 38 -3.25 -7.95 -7.80
C ASP A 38 -3.38 -8.30 -9.29
N GLY A 39 -4.63 -8.43 -9.75
CA GLY A 39 -5.00 -8.84 -11.10
C GLY A 39 -4.88 -10.34 -11.37
N SER A 40 -4.52 -11.16 -10.37
CA SER A 40 -4.40 -12.61 -10.56
C SER A 40 -5.76 -13.32 -10.63
N THR A 41 -5.75 -14.51 -11.22
CA THR A 41 -6.87 -15.45 -11.23
C THR A 41 -6.49 -16.69 -10.41
N VAL A 42 -7.37 -17.11 -9.50
CA VAL A 42 -7.21 -18.29 -8.65
C VAL A 42 -8.32 -19.31 -8.90
N GLN A 43 -8.00 -20.60 -8.75
CA GLN A 43 -8.99 -21.68 -8.81
C GLN A 43 -9.61 -21.88 -7.44
N GLY A 44 -10.94 -21.77 -7.37
CA GLY A 44 -11.72 -21.90 -6.16
C GLY A 44 -11.42 -20.83 -5.11
N THR A 45 -11.88 -21.10 -3.88
CA THR A 45 -11.67 -20.20 -2.74
C THR A 45 -10.21 -20.24 -2.30
N PRO A 46 -9.50 -19.09 -2.29
CA PRO A 46 -8.12 -19.05 -1.80
C PRO A 46 -8.05 -19.40 -0.32
N GLU A 47 -6.97 -20.06 0.10
CA GLU A 47 -6.75 -20.42 1.51
C GLU A 47 -6.60 -19.20 2.41
N GLU A 48 -6.10 -18.09 1.85
CA GLU A 48 -5.92 -16.81 2.52
C GLU A 48 -5.99 -15.64 1.54
N ILE A 49 -6.38 -14.49 2.08
CA ILE A 49 -6.34 -13.19 1.42
C ILE A 49 -5.53 -12.26 2.33
N GLY A 50 -4.52 -11.58 1.81
CA GLY A 50 -3.59 -10.85 2.65
C GLY A 50 -2.64 -9.92 1.93
N ILE A 51 -1.90 -9.16 2.73
CA ILE A 51 -0.93 -8.15 2.29
C ILE A 51 0.33 -8.27 3.14
N HIS A 52 1.47 -8.21 2.47
CA HIS A 52 2.78 -8.00 3.06
C HIS A 52 3.18 -6.53 2.92
N PHE A 53 3.61 -5.92 4.02
CA PHE A 53 3.99 -4.51 4.12
C PHE A 53 5.50 -4.39 4.27
N ASP A 54 6.08 -3.30 3.74
CA ASP A 54 7.52 -2.98 3.90
C ASP A 54 7.91 -2.63 5.34
N GLY A 55 6.91 -2.40 6.20
CA GLY A 55 7.09 -2.18 7.63
C GLY A 55 5.80 -2.42 8.40
N ALA A 56 5.93 -2.65 9.71
CA ALA A 56 4.80 -3.02 10.55
C ALA A 56 3.66 -1.99 10.51
N MET A 57 2.46 -2.48 10.18
CA MET A 57 1.24 -1.73 9.96
C MET A 57 0.15 -2.21 10.92
N ARG A 58 -0.50 -1.30 11.64
CA ARG A 58 -1.73 -1.64 12.37
C ARG A 58 -2.92 -1.53 11.43
N ILE A 59 -3.52 -2.65 11.07
CA ILE A 59 -4.67 -2.68 10.17
C ILE A 59 -5.93 -2.22 10.91
N THR A 60 -6.65 -1.28 10.30
CA THR A 60 -7.87 -0.67 10.85
C THR A 60 -9.11 -0.99 10.01
N GLN A 61 -8.90 -1.49 8.79
CA GLN A 61 -9.94 -1.95 7.89
C GLN A 61 -9.35 -2.97 6.93
N PHE A 62 -10.06 -4.07 6.71
CA PHE A 62 -9.76 -5.05 5.67
C PHE A 62 -11.09 -5.66 5.19
N ASP A 63 -11.51 -5.26 4.00
CA ASP A 63 -12.80 -5.63 3.43
C ASP A 63 -12.58 -6.35 2.11
N VAL A 64 -13.26 -7.47 1.90
CA VAL A 64 -13.29 -8.17 0.61
C VAL A 64 -14.72 -8.06 0.06
N ILE A 65 -14.84 -7.56 -1.17
CA ILE A 65 -16.10 -7.35 -1.87
C ILE A 65 -16.10 -8.23 -3.12
N GLY A 66 -17.07 -9.13 -3.22
CA GLY A 66 -17.28 -10.01 -4.36
C GLY A 66 -18.55 -9.71 -5.15
N PRO A 67 -18.90 -10.58 -6.11
CA PRO A 67 -20.09 -10.44 -6.96
C PRO A 67 -21.41 -10.36 -6.19
N GLN A 68 -21.47 -10.99 -5.01
CA GLN A 68 -22.65 -11.00 -4.13
C GLN A 68 -22.57 -9.97 -2.98
N GLY A 69 -21.57 -9.09 -2.99
CA GLY A 69 -21.33 -8.12 -1.93
C GLY A 69 -20.20 -8.52 -0.99
N ARG A 70 -20.27 -8.08 0.27
CA ARG A 70 -19.19 -8.27 1.24
C ARG A 70 -18.99 -9.76 1.57
N VAL A 71 -17.75 -10.21 1.50
CA VAL A 71 -17.34 -11.56 1.91
C VAL A 71 -17.13 -11.60 3.43
N SER A 72 -17.65 -12.63 4.07
CA SER A 72 -17.37 -12.91 5.48
C SER A 72 -15.97 -13.48 5.63
N LEU A 73 -15.20 -12.95 6.57
CA LEU A 73 -13.83 -13.36 6.87
C LEU A 73 -13.78 -14.01 8.26
N GLU A 74 -12.88 -14.97 8.47
CA GLU A 74 -12.80 -15.69 9.75
C GLU A 74 -12.38 -14.79 10.93
N ASN A 75 -11.65 -13.70 10.67
CA ASN A 75 -11.17 -12.77 11.68
C ASN A 75 -11.22 -11.32 11.19
N GLU A 76 -11.30 -10.39 12.13
CA GLU A 76 -11.13 -8.97 11.87
C GLU A 76 -9.68 -8.53 12.13
N PRO A 77 -9.26 -7.36 11.62
CA PRO A 77 -7.96 -6.78 11.96
C PRO A 77 -7.72 -6.65 13.47
N GLY A 78 -6.54 -7.11 13.92
CA GLY A 78 -6.10 -6.96 15.31
C GLY A 78 -5.64 -5.54 15.65
N SER A 79 -5.36 -5.30 16.94
CA SER A 79 -4.84 -4.00 17.42
C SER A 79 -3.33 -3.85 17.33
N ASP A 80 -2.60 -4.96 17.13
CA ASP A 80 -1.14 -4.96 17.08
C ASP A 80 -0.63 -4.70 15.65
N PRO A 81 0.41 -3.87 15.47
CA PRO A 81 1.07 -3.72 14.17
C PRO A 81 1.72 -5.02 13.70
N THR A 82 1.60 -5.32 12.41
CA THR A 82 2.20 -6.49 11.76
C THR A 82 2.76 -6.14 10.39
N GLU A 83 3.82 -6.82 9.96
CA GLU A 83 4.34 -6.73 8.58
C GLU A 83 3.52 -7.59 7.60
N GLU A 84 2.75 -8.55 8.12
CA GLU A 84 1.92 -9.45 7.32
C GLU A 84 0.51 -9.53 7.92
N TYR A 85 -0.50 -9.28 7.10
CA TYR A 85 -1.89 -9.47 7.49
C TYR A 85 -2.58 -10.41 6.50
N HIS A 86 -2.95 -11.60 6.96
CA HIS A 86 -3.61 -12.65 6.17
C HIS A 86 -4.86 -13.12 6.90
N VAL A 87 -5.93 -13.36 6.13
CA VAL A 87 -7.22 -13.80 6.66
C VAL A 87 -7.91 -14.75 5.70
N LYS A 88 -8.62 -15.73 6.24
CA LYS A 88 -9.36 -16.71 5.45
C LYS A 88 -10.78 -16.25 5.17
N PRO A 89 -11.33 -16.52 3.97
CA PRO A 89 -12.76 -16.49 3.74
C PRO A 89 -13.48 -17.46 4.70
N ALA A 90 -14.56 -17.03 5.33
CA ALA A 90 -15.34 -17.86 6.26
C ALA A 90 -16.24 -18.91 5.55
N GLY A 91 -16.27 -18.89 4.22
CA GLY A 91 -17.06 -19.79 3.40
C GLY A 91 -16.56 -19.77 1.95
N SER A 92 -17.20 -20.57 1.10
CA SER A 92 -16.84 -20.63 -0.31
C SER A 92 -17.09 -19.30 -1.02
N MET A 93 -16.17 -18.94 -1.90
CA MET A 93 -16.24 -17.81 -2.81
C MET A 93 -16.71 -18.32 -4.17
N GLU A 94 -17.77 -17.71 -4.70
CA GLU A 94 -18.27 -18.01 -6.04
C GLU A 94 -17.34 -17.46 -7.12
N PRO A 95 -17.37 -18.02 -8.34
CA PRO A 95 -16.62 -17.46 -9.46
C PRO A 95 -16.97 -15.99 -9.72
N GLY A 96 -15.95 -15.17 -9.96
CA GLY A 96 -16.10 -13.77 -10.30
C GLY A 96 -14.99 -12.87 -9.78
N ASN A 97 -15.19 -11.56 -9.94
CA ASN A 97 -14.19 -10.56 -9.58
C ASN A 97 -14.36 -10.13 -8.12
N TYR A 98 -13.24 -10.05 -7.42
CA TYR A 98 -13.14 -9.63 -6.04
C TYR A 98 -12.26 -8.38 -5.92
N GLU A 99 -12.64 -7.50 -5.01
CA GLU A 99 -11.89 -6.30 -4.64
C GLU A 99 -11.62 -6.31 -3.15
N VAL A 100 -10.35 -6.20 -2.78
CA VAL A 100 -9.90 -6.05 -1.40
C VAL A 100 -9.60 -4.59 -1.14
N ARG A 101 -10.16 -4.03 -0.07
CA ARG A 101 -9.91 -2.67 0.39
C ARG A 101 -9.30 -2.71 1.77
N TRP A 102 -8.20 -2.00 1.97
CA TRP A 102 -7.49 -1.99 3.23
C TRP A 102 -7.15 -0.58 3.68
N ARG A 103 -7.03 -0.42 5.00
CA ARG A 103 -6.50 0.80 5.63
C ARG A 103 -5.70 0.43 6.87
N GLY A 104 -4.52 1.02 7.01
CA GLY A 104 -3.62 0.80 8.13
C GLY A 104 -3.00 2.09 8.67
N LEU A 105 -2.39 1.98 9.85
CA LEU A 105 -1.57 3.02 10.47
C LEU A 105 -0.14 2.52 10.62
N ALA A 106 0.81 3.20 9.98
CA ALA A 106 2.24 2.90 10.10
C ALA A 106 2.76 3.28 11.49
N ARG A 107 3.97 2.81 11.84
CA ARG A 107 4.59 3.09 13.15
C ARG A 107 4.77 4.57 13.47
N ASP A 108 4.97 5.40 12.45
CA ASP A 108 5.11 6.86 12.59
C ASP A 108 3.76 7.60 12.69
N GLY A 109 2.65 6.87 12.59
CA GLY A 109 1.30 7.42 12.67
C GLY A 109 0.75 7.89 11.33
N HIS A 110 1.44 7.67 10.21
CA HIS A 110 0.85 7.91 8.89
C HIS A 110 -0.23 6.88 8.58
N MET A 111 -1.39 7.38 8.17
CA MET A 111 -2.48 6.54 7.69
C MET A 111 -2.24 6.17 6.23
N MET A 112 -2.35 4.89 5.95
CA MET A 112 -2.19 4.31 4.62
C MET A 112 -3.43 3.54 4.23
N SER A 113 -3.72 3.46 2.94
CA SER A 113 -4.84 2.69 2.41
C SER A 113 -4.55 2.28 0.98
N GLY A 114 -5.15 1.17 0.56
CA GLY A 114 -4.99 0.66 -0.79
C GLY A 114 -6.14 -0.24 -1.20
N THR A 115 -6.05 -0.74 -2.43
CA THR A 115 -7.02 -1.65 -3.01
C THR A 115 -6.31 -2.55 -4.01
N PHE A 116 -6.63 -3.85 -4.00
CA PHE A 116 -6.20 -4.80 -5.02
C PHE A 116 -7.36 -5.70 -5.42
N ARG A 117 -7.24 -6.38 -6.57
CA ARG A 117 -8.29 -7.20 -7.16
C ARG A 117 -7.76 -8.57 -7.53
N PHE A 118 -8.64 -9.56 -7.53
CA PHE A 118 -8.35 -10.88 -8.08
C PHE A 118 -9.65 -11.51 -8.59
N THR A 119 -9.53 -12.54 -9.41
CA THR A 119 -10.66 -13.30 -9.96
C THR A 119 -10.65 -14.71 -9.42
N VAL A 120 -11.81 -15.21 -9.00
CA VAL A 120 -12.03 -16.62 -8.66
C VAL A 120 -12.65 -17.31 -9.87
N GLU A 121 -12.12 -18.47 -10.25
CA GLU A 121 -12.68 -19.38 -11.25
C GLU A 121 -12.94 -20.77 -10.63
N ASP A 122 -13.69 -21.62 -11.34
CA ASP A 122 -13.99 -23.00 -10.92
C ASP A 122 -12.80 -23.97 -11.04
#